data_AF-A0A2E5KFP1-F1
#
_entry.id   AF-A0A2E5KFP1-F1
#
_cell.length_a   1.000
_cell.length_b   1.000
_cell.length_c   1.000
_cell.angle_alpha   90.00
_cell.angle_beta   90.00
_cell.angle_gamma   90.00
#
_symmetry.space_group_name_H-M   'P 1'
#
loop_
_entity.id
_entity.type
_entity.pdbx_description
1 polymer ?
#
loop_
_entity_poly.entity_id
_entity_poly.type
_entity_poly.pdbx_seq_one_letter_code
_entity_poly.pdbx_strand_id
1 'polypeptide(L)'
;MMENLSKLVKRIMIKTEKFEYSSFMVGTILDSEIIEREDVVRSEFKVKGGEPIKSEITKELSKIIRRKNGKVISLNKPELNILVNTLFDEIELSSRSVFVKGMYVKNKRGINQKKQRCKQCKSEGCKNCNFSGFMKLPSVENEIQKYLKKKFNANEIKISWIGSEDQNSLVRYKGRPFFAEISSPMKRKALFREKKMNHGIIIKSAEILRKRPTIDHGFIMKAKVNFESNIKDEKRIKKIEKYFNNRDISIYSMNKRKYFTRKIISIRMKKKEGNRITVELVCEGGINIKKLVSGENEQVEPNFRKILRIKCSVDKEKPFDIHYVKFQESEKKLKT
;
A
#
# COMPACT_ATOMS: atom_id res chain seq x y z
N MET A 1 -34.25 9.17 31.97
CA MET A 1 -33.36 9.49 30.81
C MET A 1 -31.87 9.47 31.21
N MET A 2 -31.43 10.22 32.22
CA MET A 2 -30.02 10.29 32.66
C MET A 2 -29.40 8.94 33.11
N GLU A 3 -30.19 8.08 33.74
CA GLU A 3 -29.72 6.77 34.21
C GLU A 3 -29.40 5.80 33.04
N ASN A 4 -30.23 5.82 31.99
CA ASN A 4 -29.99 5.07 30.75
C ASN A 4 -28.77 5.60 29.99
N LEU A 5 -28.58 6.93 29.94
CA LEU A 5 -27.37 7.53 29.40
C LEU A 5 -26.11 7.11 30.15
N SER A 6 -26.15 7.04 31.49
CA SER A 6 -25.02 6.59 32.30
C SER A 6 -24.65 5.13 32.01
N LYS A 7 -25.65 4.23 31.90
CA LYS A 7 -25.46 2.81 31.53
C LYS A 7 -24.85 2.68 30.14
N LEU A 8 -25.35 3.45 29.17
CA LEU A 8 -24.83 3.47 27.81
C LEU A 8 -23.37 3.94 27.77
N VAL A 9 -23.03 5.03 28.47
CA VAL A 9 -21.65 5.51 28.57
C VAL A 9 -20.73 4.46 29.18
N LYS A 10 -21.16 3.73 30.23
CA LYS A 10 -20.36 2.64 30.80
C LYS A 10 -20.05 1.56 29.75
N ARG A 11 -21.05 1.13 28.96
CA ARG A 11 -20.86 0.16 27.87
C ARG A 11 -19.91 0.67 26.79
N ILE A 12 -20.04 1.94 26.40
CA ILE A 12 -19.12 2.58 25.44
C ILE A 12 -17.70 2.54 25.98
N MET A 13 -17.48 2.99 27.22
CA MET A 13 -16.16 3.02 27.85
C MET A 13 -15.48 1.66 27.80
N ILE A 14 -16.15 0.60 28.28
CA ILE A 14 -15.63 -0.78 28.26
C ILE A 14 -15.26 -1.21 26.82
N LYS A 15 -16.15 -0.98 25.84
CA LYS A 15 -15.88 -1.36 24.44
C LYS A 15 -14.70 -0.57 23.83
N THR A 16 -14.47 0.67 24.27
CA THR A 16 -13.40 1.54 23.76
C THR A 16 -12.02 1.25 24.36
N GLU A 17 -11.93 0.58 25.51
CA GLU A 17 -10.65 0.29 26.21
C GLU A 17 -9.63 -0.47 25.36
N LYS A 18 -10.11 -1.36 24.47
CA LYS A 18 -9.24 -2.13 23.57
C LYS A 18 -8.60 -1.29 22.45
N PHE A 19 -9.01 -0.04 22.27
CA PHE A 19 -8.51 0.84 21.22
C PHE A 19 -7.59 1.92 21.77
N GLU A 20 -6.44 2.11 21.13
CA GLU A 20 -5.63 3.31 21.28
C GLU A 20 -6.22 4.43 20.42
N TYR A 21 -6.61 5.55 21.04
CA TYR A 21 -7.04 6.75 20.34
C TYR A 21 -6.83 8.00 21.21
N SER A 22 -6.75 9.14 20.54
CA SER A 22 -6.63 10.48 21.10
C SER A 22 -7.84 11.35 20.77
N SER A 23 -8.54 11.06 19.67
CA SER A 23 -9.77 11.74 19.29
C SER A 23 -10.90 10.76 18.93
N PHE A 24 -12.14 11.18 19.17
CA PHE A 24 -13.31 10.39 18.85
C PHE A 24 -14.48 11.25 18.35
N MET A 25 -15.45 10.61 17.71
CA MET A 25 -16.76 11.16 17.40
C MET A 25 -17.82 10.18 17.93
N VAL A 26 -18.94 10.71 18.42
CA VAL A 26 -20.14 9.94 18.68
C VAL A 26 -21.18 10.28 17.61
N GLY A 27 -21.74 9.25 16.99
CA GLY A 27 -22.97 9.33 16.20
C GLY A 27 -24.07 8.55 16.90
N THR A 28 -25.32 8.99 16.73
CA THR A 28 -26.49 8.29 17.27
C THR A 28 -27.47 7.96 16.15
N ILE A 29 -28.09 6.79 16.25
CA ILE A 29 -29.29 6.39 15.52
C ILE A 29 -30.36 6.24 16.59
N LEU A 30 -31.39 7.08 16.50
CA LEU A 30 -32.56 7.01 17.37
C LEU A 30 -33.68 6.25 16.67
N ASP A 31 -34.55 5.66 17.48
CA ASP A 31 -35.81 5.11 17.01
C ASP A 31 -36.63 6.21 16.32
N SER A 32 -37.23 5.89 15.16
CA SER A 32 -38.08 6.81 14.43
C SER A 32 -39.29 7.24 15.27
N GLU A 33 -39.79 6.38 16.14
CA GLU A 33 -40.92 6.72 17.02
C GLU A 33 -40.59 7.90 17.96
N ILE A 34 -39.33 8.02 18.40
CA ILE A 34 -38.89 9.14 19.24
C ILE A 34 -38.88 10.45 18.43
N ILE A 35 -38.45 10.36 17.17
CA ILE A 35 -38.40 11.52 16.26
C ILE A 35 -39.83 11.96 15.92
N GLU A 36 -40.72 11.03 15.60
CA GLU A 36 -42.13 11.30 15.32
C GLU A 36 -42.85 11.94 16.51
N ARG A 37 -42.62 11.43 17.73
CA ARG A 37 -43.16 12.04 18.95
C ARG A 37 -42.63 13.45 19.19
N GLU A 38 -41.35 13.71 18.90
CA GLU A 38 -40.79 15.06 18.94
C GLU A 38 -41.53 15.98 17.94
N ASP A 39 -41.73 15.53 16.72
CA ASP A 39 -42.43 16.30 15.67
C ASP A 39 -43.88 16.62 16.04
N VAL A 40 -44.61 15.65 16.61
CA VAL A 40 -45.98 15.87 17.12
C VAL A 40 -46.00 16.97 18.18
N VAL A 41 -45.13 16.89 19.18
CA VAL A 41 -45.03 17.91 20.24
C VAL A 41 -44.66 19.27 19.66
N ARG A 42 -43.67 19.33 18.76
CA ARG A 42 -43.25 20.60 18.15
C ARG A 42 -44.37 21.23 17.32
N SER A 43 -45.17 20.42 16.63
CA SER A 43 -46.32 20.87 15.86
C SER A 43 -47.43 21.40 16.77
N GLU A 44 -47.83 20.62 17.77
CA GLU A 44 -48.89 20.95 18.72
C GLU A 44 -48.61 22.28 19.45
N PHE A 45 -47.37 22.46 19.91
CA PHE A 45 -46.95 23.65 20.64
C PHE A 45 -46.34 24.75 19.74
N LYS A 46 -46.39 24.59 18.40
CA LYS A 46 -45.86 25.55 17.41
C LYS A 46 -44.41 25.96 17.66
N VAL A 47 -43.56 25.02 18.08
CA VAL A 47 -42.15 25.25 18.41
C VAL A 47 -41.31 25.36 17.13
N LYS A 48 -40.91 26.57 16.77
CA LYS A 48 -40.19 26.88 15.52
C LYS A 48 -38.66 26.74 15.58
N GLY A 49 -38.09 26.38 16.73
CA GLY A 49 -36.63 26.33 16.92
C GLY A 49 -36.23 25.40 18.07
N GLY A 50 -34.92 25.28 18.32
CA GLY A 50 -34.39 24.41 19.38
C GLY A 50 -33.69 23.16 18.84
N GLU A 51 -32.70 22.69 19.59
CA GLU A 51 -31.86 21.54 19.25
C GLU A 51 -32.72 20.24 19.23
N PRO A 52 -32.72 19.46 18.13
CA PRO A 52 -33.45 18.20 18.07
C PRO A 52 -32.97 17.21 19.13
N ILE A 53 -33.84 16.34 19.64
CA ILE A 53 -33.51 15.36 20.68
C ILE A 53 -32.29 14.52 20.29
N LYS A 54 -32.18 14.15 19.01
CA LYS A 54 -31.02 13.43 18.46
C LYS A 54 -29.71 14.19 18.66
N SER A 55 -29.70 15.48 18.37
CA SER A 55 -28.50 16.31 18.51
C SER A 55 -28.14 16.48 19.98
N GLU A 56 -29.12 16.75 20.82
CA GLU A 56 -28.94 16.92 22.27
C GLU A 56 -28.35 15.64 22.91
N ILE A 57 -28.92 14.47 22.62
CA ILE A 57 -28.41 13.18 23.11
C ILE A 57 -26.98 12.94 22.62
N THR A 58 -26.68 13.20 21.36
CA THR A 58 -25.34 13.01 20.78
C THR A 58 -24.29 13.90 21.46
N LYS A 59 -24.66 15.16 21.71
CA LYS A 59 -23.83 16.18 22.34
C LYS A 59 -23.57 15.86 23.80
N GLU A 60 -24.60 15.48 24.55
CA GLU A 60 -24.46 15.08 25.96
C GLU A 60 -23.64 13.80 26.12
N LEU A 61 -23.88 12.78 25.29
CA LEU A 61 -23.03 11.58 25.27
C LEU A 61 -21.56 11.94 25.03
N SER A 62 -21.29 12.78 24.03
CA SER A 62 -19.93 13.20 23.69
C SER A 62 -19.25 13.93 24.86
N LYS A 63 -19.97 14.86 25.53
CA LYS A 63 -19.47 15.59 26.70
C LYS A 63 -19.16 14.66 27.87
N ILE A 64 -20.06 13.73 28.19
CA ILE A 64 -19.87 12.79 29.31
C ILE A 64 -18.67 11.88 29.03
N ILE A 65 -18.57 11.33 27.82
CA ILE A 65 -17.43 10.48 27.43
C ILE A 65 -16.12 11.26 27.52
N ARG A 66 -16.08 12.49 26.99
CA ARG A 66 -14.90 13.37 27.08
C ARG A 66 -14.47 13.62 28.53
N ARG A 67 -15.42 13.91 29.42
CA ARG A 67 -15.15 14.11 30.85
C ARG A 67 -14.54 12.86 31.50
N LYS A 68 -14.96 11.66 31.08
CA LYS A 68 -14.45 10.40 31.64
C LYS A 68 -13.09 9.97 31.10
N ASN A 69 -12.79 10.20 29.83
CA ASN A 69 -11.60 9.65 29.18
C ASN A 69 -10.53 10.68 28.77
N GLY A 70 -10.85 11.98 28.89
CA GLY A 70 -9.95 13.09 28.54
C GLY A 70 -9.62 13.18 27.05
N LYS A 71 -10.32 12.45 26.18
CA LYS A 71 -10.04 12.40 24.73
C LYS A 71 -10.71 13.57 24.00
N VAL A 72 -10.16 13.95 22.86
CA VAL A 72 -10.66 15.10 22.09
C VAL A 72 -11.85 14.70 21.23
N ILE A 73 -12.91 15.51 21.22
CA ILE A 73 -14.03 15.33 20.28
C ILE A 73 -13.61 15.91 18.92
N SER A 74 -13.67 15.13 17.84
CA SER A 74 -13.31 15.56 16.49
C SER A 74 -14.35 15.12 15.47
N LEU A 75 -15.02 16.07 14.82
CA LEU A 75 -16.09 15.76 13.86
C LEU A 75 -15.60 15.46 12.43
N ASN A 76 -14.39 15.87 12.07
CA ASN A 76 -13.91 15.72 10.69
C ASN A 76 -13.04 14.46 10.49
N LYS A 77 -12.11 14.22 11.42
CA LYS A 77 -11.13 13.13 11.31
C LYS A 77 -10.88 12.50 12.67
N PRO A 78 -11.92 11.96 13.32
CA PRO A 78 -11.74 11.21 14.55
C PRO A 78 -10.87 9.97 14.30
N GLU A 79 -10.11 9.58 15.32
CA GLU A 79 -9.37 8.32 15.31
C GLU A 79 -10.30 7.13 15.59
N LEU A 80 -11.35 7.35 16.38
CA LEU A 80 -12.38 6.37 16.69
C LEU A 80 -13.79 6.95 16.47
N ASN A 81 -14.58 6.32 15.62
CA ASN A 81 -16.01 6.59 15.50
C ASN A 81 -16.79 5.63 16.42
N ILE A 82 -17.71 6.19 17.19
CA ILE A 82 -18.60 5.47 18.09
C ILE A 82 -20.02 5.71 17.56
N LEU A 83 -20.64 4.68 16.98
CA LEU A 83 -22.03 4.76 16.55
C LEU A 83 -22.89 4.03 17.57
N VAL A 84 -23.79 4.78 18.21
CA VAL A 84 -24.77 4.25 19.15
C VAL A 84 -26.09 4.09 18.41
N ASN A 85 -26.57 2.87 18.28
CA ASN A 85 -27.88 2.59 17.74
C ASN A 85 -28.84 2.23 18.89
N THR A 86 -29.77 3.12 19.21
CA THR A 86 -30.74 2.87 20.29
C THR A 86 -31.87 1.96 19.86
N LEU A 87 -32.15 1.83 18.56
CA LEU A 87 -33.19 0.94 18.02
C LEU A 87 -32.84 -0.53 18.25
N PHE A 88 -31.57 -0.90 18.03
CA PHE A 88 -31.09 -2.28 18.20
C PHE A 88 -30.27 -2.50 19.48
N ASP A 89 -30.14 -1.49 20.34
CA ASP A 89 -29.25 -1.49 21.52
C ASP A 89 -27.77 -1.81 21.21
N GLU A 90 -27.31 -1.43 20.01
CA GLU A 90 -25.98 -1.74 19.49
C GLU A 90 -25.01 -0.56 19.62
N ILE A 91 -23.74 -0.89 19.82
CA ILE A 91 -22.64 0.08 19.78
C ILE A 91 -21.60 -0.46 18.82
N GLU A 92 -21.44 0.23 17.70
CA GLU A 92 -20.44 -0.05 16.70
C GLU A 92 -19.23 0.88 16.87
N LEU A 93 -18.04 0.31 16.73
CA LEU A 93 -16.78 1.03 16.84
C LEU A 93 -15.99 0.90 15.55
N SER A 94 -15.63 2.03 14.95
CA SER A 94 -14.84 2.08 13.73
C SER A 94 -13.58 2.92 13.93
N SER A 95 -12.43 2.26 13.99
CA SER A 95 -11.12 2.90 14.11
C SER A 95 -10.62 3.31 12.72
N ARG A 96 -10.27 4.59 12.56
CA ARG A 96 -9.79 5.13 11.29
C ARG A 96 -8.49 4.47 10.88
N SER A 97 -8.32 4.15 9.59
CA SER A 97 -7.10 3.52 9.08
C SER A 97 -5.82 4.31 9.43
N VAL A 98 -4.75 3.58 9.68
CA VAL A 98 -3.39 4.10 9.81
C VAL A 98 -2.63 3.81 8.52
N PHE A 99 -1.80 4.74 8.08
CA PHE A 99 -1.00 4.59 6.87
C PHE A 99 0.47 4.48 7.22
N VAL A 100 1.19 3.54 6.61
CA VAL A 100 2.62 3.33 6.83
C VAL A 100 3.35 3.40 5.50
N LYS A 101 4.49 4.08 5.48
CA LYS A 101 5.49 3.97 4.40
C LYS A 101 6.64 3.13 4.92
N GLY A 102 7.01 2.08 4.20
CA GLY A 102 8.13 1.21 4.59
C GLY A 102 9.12 1.01 3.46
N MET A 103 10.32 0.57 3.83
CA MET A 103 11.38 0.14 2.92
C MET A 103 11.75 -1.30 3.23
N TYR A 104 11.77 -2.18 2.22
CA TYR A 104 12.17 -3.58 2.39
C TYR A 104 13.32 -3.98 1.47
N VAL A 105 14.04 -5.01 1.92
CA VAL A 105 15.10 -5.73 1.22
C VAL A 105 14.69 -7.20 1.13
N LYS A 106 15.05 -7.85 0.02
CA LYS A 106 14.82 -9.26 -0.27
C LYS A 106 16.15 -9.88 -0.66
N ASN A 107 16.69 -10.71 0.24
CA ASN A 107 18.01 -11.33 0.10
C ASN A 107 17.96 -12.77 -0.45
N LYS A 108 16.77 -13.35 -0.65
CA LYS A 108 16.56 -14.70 -1.21
C LYS A 108 15.77 -14.64 -2.53
N ARG A 109 16.19 -15.40 -3.54
CA ARG A 109 15.47 -15.59 -4.82
C ARG A 109 14.36 -16.64 -4.66
N GLY A 110 13.43 -16.73 -5.61
CA GLY A 110 12.32 -17.68 -5.61
C GLY A 110 11.10 -17.25 -4.77
N ILE A 111 11.07 -16.02 -4.26
CA ILE A 111 9.95 -15.48 -3.46
C ILE A 111 9.21 -14.43 -4.26
N ASN A 112 7.90 -14.58 -4.41
CA ASN A 112 7.07 -13.59 -5.08
C ASN A 112 6.95 -12.30 -4.27
N GLN A 113 6.84 -11.16 -4.95
CA GLN A 113 6.50 -9.90 -4.29
C GLN A 113 5.09 -9.98 -3.68
N LYS A 114 4.10 -10.29 -4.54
CA LYS A 114 2.68 -10.34 -4.21
C LYS A 114 2.22 -11.76 -3.91
N LYS A 115 1.12 -11.90 -3.18
CA LYS A 115 0.43 -13.18 -3.05
C LYS A 115 -0.03 -13.68 -4.42
N GLN A 116 0.13 -14.99 -4.66
CA GLN A 116 -0.38 -15.62 -5.86
C GLN A 116 -1.86 -15.96 -5.65
N ARG A 117 -2.72 -15.54 -6.59
CA ARG A 117 -4.14 -15.90 -6.59
C ARG A 117 -4.29 -17.41 -6.70
N CYS A 118 -5.30 -17.96 -6.05
CA CYS A 118 -5.64 -19.37 -6.19
C CYS A 118 -5.88 -19.69 -7.68
N LYS A 119 -5.26 -20.78 -8.16
CA LYS A 119 -5.40 -21.22 -9.55
C LYS A 119 -6.85 -21.61 -9.91
N GLN A 120 -7.63 -22.05 -8.92
CA GLN A 120 -9.01 -22.52 -9.10
C GLN A 120 -10.02 -21.36 -9.00
N CYS A 121 -10.10 -20.69 -7.85
CA CYS A 121 -11.14 -19.69 -7.56
C CYS A 121 -10.74 -18.24 -7.87
N LYS A 122 -9.52 -17.98 -8.35
CA LYS A 122 -9.03 -16.65 -8.76
C LYS A 122 -9.26 -15.50 -7.77
N SER A 123 -9.35 -15.80 -6.46
CA SER A 123 -9.55 -14.93 -5.28
C SER A 123 -10.91 -15.02 -4.57
N GLU A 124 -11.88 -15.78 -5.07
CA GLU A 124 -13.21 -15.90 -4.42
C GLU A 124 -13.17 -16.69 -3.11
N GLY A 125 -12.23 -17.65 -3.01
CA GLY A 125 -12.15 -18.57 -1.90
C GLY A 125 -12.80 -19.92 -2.23
N CYS A 126 -12.04 -21.00 -2.05
CA CYS A 126 -12.53 -22.36 -2.23
C CYS A 126 -11.86 -23.27 -1.21
N LYS A 127 -12.36 -24.51 -1.08
CA LYS A 127 -11.79 -25.52 -0.17
C LYS A 127 -10.28 -25.70 -0.36
N ASN A 128 -9.80 -25.73 -1.61
CA ASN A 128 -8.38 -25.92 -1.94
C ASN A 128 -7.46 -24.80 -1.39
N CYS A 129 -7.94 -23.56 -1.34
CA CYS A 129 -7.17 -22.45 -0.76
C CYS A 129 -7.60 -22.11 0.68
N ASN A 130 -8.32 -23.01 1.36
CA ASN A 130 -8.95 -22.76 2.67
C ASN A 130 -9.71 -21.43 2.70
N PHE A 131 -10.51 -21.16 1.67
CA PHE A 131 -11.33 -19.94 1.54
C PHE A 131 -10.55 -18.62 1.55
N SER A 132 -9.22 -18.65 1.45
CA SER A 132 -8.41 -17.42 1.44
C SER A 132 -8.38 -16.69 0.10
N GLY A 133 -8.73 -17.37 -1.00
CA GLY A 133 -8.57 -16.87 -2.36
C GLY A 133 -7.13 -16.87 -2.90
N PHE A 134 -6.14 -17.23 -2.06
CA PHE A 134 -4.71 -17.19 -2.41
C PHE A 134 -4.02 -18.54 -2.22
N MET A 135 -2.96 -18.78 -3.00
CA MET A 135 -2.07 -19.93 -2.79
C MET A 135 -1.33 -19.79 -1.45
N LYS A 136 -1.13 -20.91 -0.74
CA LYS A 136 -0.30 -20.97 0.48
C LYS A 136 1.20 -20.95 0.16
N LEU A 137 1.64 -19.91 -0.53
CA LEU A 137 3.05 -19.70 -0.89
C LEU A 137 3.61 -18.48 -0.17
N PRO A 138 4.91 -18.50 0.20
CA PRO A 138 5.54 -17.33 0.79
C PRO A 138 5.63 -16.20 -0.23
N SER A 139 5.36 -14.97 0.23
CA SER A 139 5.54 -13.75 -0.54
C SER A 139 6.00 -12.62 0.38
N VAL A 140 6.63 -11.61 -0.21
CA VAL A 140 7.01 -10.38 0.52
C VAL A 140 5.78 -9.75 1.15
N GLU A 141 4.69 -9.66 0.39
CA GLU A 141 3.40 -9.16 0.84
C GLU A 141 2.90 -9.87 2.09
N ASN A 142 2.88 -11.21 2.09
CA ASN A 142 2.36 -11.99 3.20
C ASN A 142 3.16 -11.75 4.49
N GLU A 143 4.48 -11.73 4.38
CA GLU A 143 5.35 -11.53 5.55
C GLU A 143 5.19 -10.11 6.11
N ILE A 144 5.20 -9.08 5.26
CA ILE A 144 4.98 -7.68 5.70
C ILE A 144 3.58 -7.52 6.32
N GLN A 145 2.53 -8.09 5.72
CA GLN A 145 1.17 -8.04 6.26
C GLN A 145 1.10 -8.69 7.65
N LYS A 146 1.68 -9.87 7.86
CA LYS A 146 1.72 -10.52 9.19
C LYS A 146 2.40 -9.64 10.24
N TYR A 147 3.53 -9.03 9.89
CA TYR A 147 4.26 -8.14 10.79
C TYR A 147 3.43 -6.91 11.18
N LEU A 148 2.85 -6.21 10.20
CA LEU A 148 2.04 -5.02 10.46
C LEU A 148 0.74 -5.38 11.20
N LYS A 149 0.08 -6.48 10.83
CA LYS A 149 -1.13 -6.97 11.49
C LYS A 149 -0.90 -7.21 12.97
N LYS A 150 0.20 -7.89 13.33
CA LYS A 150 0.59 -8.11 14.74
C LYS A 150 0.92 -6.79 15.44
N LYS A 151 1.62 -5.87 14.76
CA LYS A 151 2.11 -4.62 15.37
C LYS A 151 0.99 -3.63 15.69
N PHE A 152 -0.03 -3.54 14.84
CA PHE A 152 -1.18 -2.65 15.01
C PHE A 152 -2.41 -3.34 15.62
N ASN A 153 -2.35 -4.66 15.84
CA ASN A 153 -3.50 -5.49 16.20
C ASN A 153 -4.73 -5.16 15.33
N ALA A 154 -4.55 -5.32 14.02
CA ALA A 154 -5.50 -4.89 13.00
C ALA A 154 -6.13 -6.10 12.31
N ASN A 155 -7.24 -5.89 11.60
CA ASN A 155 -7.92 -6.96 10.87
C ASN A 155 -7.27 -7.20 9.50
N GLU A 156 -7.02 -6.12 8.76
CA GLU A 156 -6.58 -6.17 7.37
C GLU A 156 -5.46 -5.16 7.11
N ILE A 157 -4.53 -5.54 6.22
CA ILE A 157 -3.42 -4.70 5.78
C ILE A 157 -3.41 -4.71 4.24
N LYS A 158 -3.66 -3.56 3.60
CA LYS A 158 -3.59 -3.42 2.15
C LYS A 158 -2.26 -2.78 1.74
N ILE A 159 -1.46 -3.49 0.93
CA ILE A 159 -0.15 -2.98 0.48
C ILE A 159 -0.26 -2.39 -0.93
N SER A 160 0.24 -1.17 -1.08
CA SER A 160 0.45 -0.51 -2.36
C SER A 160 1.94 -0.50 -2.70
N TRP A 161 2.30 -1.13 -3.81
CA TRP A 161 3.69 -1.35 -4.23
C TRP A 161 4.19 -0.26 -5.16
N ILE A 162 5.45 0.14 -5.00
CA ILE A 162 6.14 1.03 -5.94
C ILE A 162 6.95 0.17 -6.92
N GLY A 163 6.30 -0.16 -8.02
CA GLY A 163 6.80 -1.09 -9.04
C GLY A 163 6.63 -2.56 -8.65
N SER A 164 7.03 -3.45 -9.57
CA SER A 164 7.07 -4.90 -9.38
C SER A 164 8.50 -5.44 -9.52
N GLU A 165 8.73 -6.65 -9.03
CA GLU A 165 9.99 -7.37 -9.21
C GLU A 165 9.73 -8.80 -9.63
N ASP A 166 10.75 -9.45 -10.18
CA ASP A 166 10.68 -10.88 -10.48
C ASP A 166 10.86 -11.72 -9.21
N GLN A 167 10.26 -12.92 -9.19
CA GLN A 167 10.46 -13.87 -8.10
C GLN A 167 11.94 -14.22 -7.92
N ASN A 168 12.69 -14.26 -9.01
CA ASN A 168 14.12 -14.53 -9.03
C ASN A 168 14.95 -13.26 -8.89
N SER A 169 14.38 -12.07 -8.72
CA SER A 169 15.13 -10.84 -8.42
C SER A 169 15.41 -10.68 -6.92
N LEU A 170 16.57 -10.11 -6.58
CA LEU A 170 16.85 -9.60 -5.25
C LEU A 170 16.50 -8.11 -5.14
N VAL A 171 16.27 -7.66 -3.91
CA VAL A 171 16.12 -6.24 -3.58
C VAL A 171 17.16 -5.93 -2.51
N ARG A 172 18.20 -5.15 -2.84
CA ARG A 172 19.41 -4.96 -2.02
C ARG A 172 19.56 -3.51 -1.55
N TYR A 173 20.59 -3.27 -0.73
CA TYR A 173 21.03 -1.94 -0.28
C TYR A 173 19.91 -1.10 0.38
N LYS A 174 19.51 0.01 -0.26
CA LYS A 174 18.46 0.92 0.23
C LYS A 174 17.08 0.28 0.20
N GLY A 175 16.91 -0.77 -0.60
CA GLY A 175 15.65 -1.50 -0.68
C GLY A 175 14.63 -0.86 -1.62
N ARG A 176 13.38 -1.27 -1.46
CA ARG A 176 12.22 -0.80 -2.22
C ARG A 176 11.13 -0.24 -1.28
N PRO A 177 10.54 0.93 -1.60
CA PRO A 177 9.44 1.48 -0.84
C PRO A 177 8.14 0.72 -1.10
N PHE A 178 7.29 0.70 -0.08
CA PHE A 178 5.89 0.32 -0.16
C PHE A 178 5.06 1.22 0.75
N PHE A 179 3.77 1.30 0.46
CA PHE A 179 2.79 1.87 1.38
C PHE A 179 1.88 0.76 1.89
N ALA A 180 1.44 0.87 3.14
CA ALA A 180 0.46 -0.02 3.74
C ALA A 180 -0.66 0.81 4.36
N GLU A 181 -1.90 0.41 4.07
CA GLU A 181 -3.10 0.87 4.76
C GLU A 181 -3.50 -0.19 5.76
N ILE A 182 -3.54 0.19 7.04
CA ILE A 182 -3.91 -0.66 8.16
C ILE A 182 -5.34 -0.32 8.53
N SER A 183 -6.26 -1.24 8.22
CA SER A 183 -7.70 -1.06 8.44
C SER A 183 -8.10 -1.42 9.86
N SER A 184 -8.94 -0.59 10.48
CA SER A 184 -9.50 -0.78 11.83
C SER A 184 -8.47 -1.22 12.89
N PRO A 185 -7.36 -0.48 13.08
CA PRO A 185 -6.34 -0.87 14.04
C PRO A 185 -6.81 -0.67 15.48
N MET A 186 -6.47 -1.62 16.36
CA MET A 186 -6.65 -1.46 17.80
C MET A 186 -5.49 -0.67 18.43
N LYS A 187 -4.26 -0.80 17.91
CA LYS A 187 -3.12 0.03 18.31
C LYS A 187 -2.80 1.03 17.22
N ARG A 188 -2.47 2.27 17.56
CA ARG A 188 -2.17 3.33 16.58
C ARG A 188 -0.72 3.79 16.64
N LYS A 189 -0.06 3.63 17.79
CA LYS A 189 1.34 4.01 17.98
C LYS A 189 2.24 2.80 17.78
N ALA A 190 3.28 2.95 16.96
CA ALA A 190 4.24 1.89 16.72
C ALA A 190 5.63 2.46 16.42
N LEU A 191 6.64 1.95 17.11
CA LEU A 191 8.04 2.24 16.80
C LEU A 191 8.58 1.19 15.83
N PHE A 192 9.18 1.63 14.73
CA PHE A 192 9.80 0.75 13.75
C PHE A 192 11.30 0.71 13.93
N ARG A 193 11.83 -0.51 14.00
CA ARG A 193 13.26 -0.81 13.91
C ARG A 193 13.47 -1.75 12.74
N GLU A 194 14.71 -1.88 12.30
CA GLU A 194 15.05 -2.91 11.33
C GLU A 194 14.59 -4.28 11.82
N LYS A 195 13.87 -5.02 10.98
CA LYS A 195 13.35 -6.34 11.33
C LYS A 195 13.67 -7.34 10.24
N LYS A 196 14.48 -8.34 10.60
CA LYS A 196 14.65 -9.56 9.80
C LYS A 196 13.40 -10.44 9.95
N MET A 197 12.91 -10.92 8.82
CA MET A 197 11.71 -11.73 8.67
C MET A 197 12.07 -13.01 7.92
N ASN A 198 11.11 -13.91 7.78
CA ASN A 198 11.34 -15.17 7.07
C ASN A 198 11.69 -14.93 5.59
N HIS A 199 12.23 -15.97 4.96
CA HIS A 199 12.53 -15.97 3.51
C HIS A 199 13.51 -14.84 3.07
N GLY A 200 14.38 -14.39 3.98
CA GLY A 200 15.39 -13.36 3.67
C GLY A 200 14.81 -11.97 3.44
N ILE A 201 13.60 -11.70 3.93
CA ILE A 201 12.97 -10.38 3.86
C ILE A 201 13.40 -9.56 5.07
N ILE A 202 13.76 -8.30 4.85
CA ILE A 202 14.14 -7.38 5.93
C ILE A 202 13.39 -6.06 5.72
N ILE A 203 12.62 -5.62 6.70
CA ILE A 203 12.11 -4.25 6.75
C ILE A 203 13.24 -3.39 7.28
N LYS A 204 13.78 -2.49 6.45
CA LYS A 204 14.88 -1.58 6.81
C LYS A 204 14.38 -0.42 7.64
N SER A 205 13.25 0.16 7.26
CA SER A 205 12.60 1.25 7.97
C SER A 205 11.10 1.24 7.68
N ALA A 206 10.32 1.80 8.58
CA ALA A 206 8.95 2.21 8.28
C ALA A 206 8.55 3.41 9.16
N GLU A 207 7.63 4.21 8.65
CA GLU A 207 7.12 5.41 9.31
C GLU A 207 5.59 5.47 9.18
N ILE A 208 4.92 5.93 10.24
CA ILE A 208 3.49 6.20 10.20
C ILE A 208 3.28 7.55 9.50
N LEU A 209 2.39 7.58 8.51
CA LEU A 209 2.04 8.78 7.75
C LEU A 209 0.84 9.47 8.38
N ARG A 210 0.89 10.81 8.44
CA ARG A 210 -0.23 11.65 8.91
C ARG A 210 -1.44 11.62 7.98
N LYS A 211 -1.22 11.34 6.69
CA LYS A 211 -2.27 11.32 5.66
C LYS A 211 -2.10 10.12 4.73
N ARG A 212 -3.20 9.74 4.09
CA ARG A 212 -3.20 8.73 3.03
C ARG A 212 -2.21 9.16 1.93
N PRO A 213 -1.27 8.28 1.53
CA PRO A 213 -0.34 8.61 0.46
C PRO A 213 -1.07 8.66 -0.89
N THR A 214 -0.71 9.64 -1.72
CA THR A 214 -1.05 9.60 -3.15
C THR A 214 -0.02 8.71 -3.84
N ILE A 215 -0.47 7.71 -4.60
CA ILE A 215 0.41 6.66 -5.17
C ILE A 215 0.84 6.99 -6.60
N ASP A 216 0.32 8.08 -7.19
CA ASP A 216 0.58 8.45 -8.59
C ASP A 216 1.92 9.17 -8.81
N HIS A 217 2.92 8.88 -7.97
CA HIS A 217 4.26 9.43 -8.18
C HIS A 217 5.05 8.50 -9.10
N GLY A 218 5.62 9.07 -10.15
CA GLY A 218 6.69 8.41 -10.89
C GLY A 218 7.84 8.05 -9.94
N PHE A 219 8.61 7.03 -10.31
CA PHE A 219 9.75 6.59 -9.51
C PHE A 219 10.94 6.31 -10.42
N ILE A 220 12.14 6.42 -9.85
CA ILE A 220 13.39 6.02 -10.50
C ILE A 220 13.87 4.74 -9.83
N MET A 221 14.25 3.78 -10.65
CA MET A 221 14.81 2.50 -10.22
C MET A 221 16.24 2.37 -10.72
N LYS A 222 17.11 1.84 -9.86
CA LYS A 222 18.41 1.32 -10.25
C LYS A 222 18.42 -0.19 -10.10
N ALA A 223 18.80 -0.88 -11.17
CA ALA A 223 18.89 -2.33 -11.20
C ALA A 223 20.19 -2.81 -11.83
N LYS A 224 20.68 -3.97 -11.40
CA LYS A 224 21.74 -4.73 -12.05
C LYS A 224 21.08 -5.84 -12.85
N VAL A 225 21.10 -5.75 -14.17
CA VAL A 225 20.42 -6.65 -15.10
C VAL A 225 21.43 -7.64 -15.67
N ASN A 226 21.11 -8.93 -15.64
CA ASN A 226 21.92 -9.97 -16.25
C ASN A 226 21.18 -10.57 -17.44
N PHE A 227 21.85 -10.67 -18.57
CA PHE A 227 21.30 -11.26 -19.78
C PHE A 227 22.35 -12.04 -20.54
N GLU A 228 21.89 -12.94 -21.39
CA GLU A 228 22.69 -13.78 -22.26
C GLU A 228 22.56 -13.31 -23.71
N SER A 229 23.70 -13.16 -24.37
CA SER A 229 23.76 -12.84 -25.80
C SER A 229 25.11 -13.29 -26.38
N ASN A 230 25.09 -13.81 -27.62
CA ASN A 230 26.29 -14.27 -28.32
C ASN A 230 27.06 -13.09 -28.95
N ILE A 231 27.53 -12.18 -28.10
CA ILE A 231 28.30 -11.00 -28.52
C ILE A 231 29.79 -11.32 -28.41
N LYS A 232 30.47 -11.41 -29.56
CA LYS A 232 31.92 -11.58 -29.63
C LYS A 232 32.66 -10.25 -29.43
N ASP A 233 32.17 -9.18 -30.04
CA ASP A 233 32.81 -7.86 -30.03
C ASP A 233 32.23 -6.94 -28.94
N GLU A 234 33.05 -6.57 -27.96
CA GLU A 234 32.68 -5.65 -26.88
C GLU A 234 32.33 -4.23 -27.36
N LYS A 235 32.78 -3.81 -28.54
CA LYS A 235 32.37 -2.51 -29.11
C LYS A 235 30.86 -2.48 -29.39
N ARG A 236 30.22 -3.62 -29.67
CA ARG A 236 28.75 -3.70 -29.84
C ARG A 236 28.01 -3.46 -28.53
N ILE A 237 28.59 -3.87 -27.40
CA ILE A 237 28.05 -3.60 -26.07
C ILE A 237 28.06 -2.10 -25.77
N LYS A 238 29.17 -1.40 -26.09
CA LYS A 238 29.26 0.07 -25.94
C LYS A 238 28.20 0.81 -26.75
N LYS A 239 27.64 0.20 -27.81
CA LYS A 239 26.49 0.78 -28.54
C LYS A 239 25.24 0.87 -27.68
N ILE A 240 24.95 -0.11 -26.82
CA ILE A 240 23.80 -0.04 -25.90
C ILE A 240 23.96 1.13 -24.96
N GLU A 241 25.13 1.29 -24.34
CA GLU A 241 25.38 2.39 -23.41
C GLU A 241 25.15 3.75 -24.10
N LYS A 242 25.81 3.96 -25.25
CA LYS A 242 25.68 5.22 -26.00
C LYS A 242 24.25 5.48 -26.46
N TYR A 243 23.54 4.45 -26.89
CA TYR A 243 22.21 4.59 -27.48
C TYR A 243 21.11 4.85 -26.45
N PHE A 244 21.17 4.16 -25.30
CA PHE A 244 20.13 4.24 -24.27
C PHE A 244 20.39 5.25 -23.16
N ASN A 245 21.59 5.82 -23.06
CA ASN A 245 21.87 6.87 -22.08
C ASN A 245 20.99 8.10 -22.35
N ASN A 246 20.28 8.55 -21.30
CA ASN A 246 19.32 9.66 -21.35
C ASN A 246 18.32 9.56 -22.52
N ARG A 247 17.79 8.35 -22.77
CA ARG A 247 16.94 8.05 -23.91
C ARG A 247 15.51 7.75 -23.49
N ASP A 248 14.55 8.33 -24.21
CA ASP A 248 13.14 7.99 -24.09
C ASP A 248 12.82 6.71 -24.87
N ILE A 249 12.02 5.84 -24.26
CA ILE A 249 11.51 4.60 -24.86
C ILE A 249 9.99 4.61 -24.86
N SER A 250 9.41 4.07 -25.92
CA SER A 250 7.97 3.87 -26.08
C SER A 250 7.56 2.52 -25.51
N ILE A 251 6.47 2.51 -24.73
CA ILE A 251 5.92 1.30 -24.11
C ILE A 251 4.45 1.17 -24.46
N TYR A 252 4.07 0.03 -25.03
CA TYR A 252 2.67 -0.31 -25.28
C TYR A 252 2.05 -0.98 -24.04
N SER A 253 1.02 -0.36 -23.46
CA SER A 253 0.23 -0.96 -22.39
C SER A 253 -1.00 -1.66 -22.96
N MET A 254 -1.04 -2.99 -22.87
CA MET A 254 -2.24 -3.78 -23.24
C MET A 254 -3.47 -3.35 -22.43
N ASN A 255 -3.31 -3.10 -21.13
CA ASN A 255 -4.41 -2.76 -20.23
C ASN A 255 -5.03 -1.40 -20.56
N LYS A 256 -4.19 -0.42 -20.94
CA LYS A 256 -4.65 0.94 -21.29
C LYS A 256 -4.85 1.11 -22.80
N ARG A 257 -4.52 0.09 -23.60
CA ARG A 257 -4.50 0.08 -25.07
C ARG A 257 -3.84 1.32 -25.67
N LYS A 258 -2.75 1.80 -25.06
CA LYS A 258 -2.05 3.02 -25.49
C LYS A 258 -0.56 2.95 -25.26
N TYR A 259 0.16 3.74 -26.05
CA TYR A 259 1.58 3.99 -25.85
C TYR A 259 1.80 5.05 -24.76
N PHE A 260 2.90 4.90 -24.04
CA PHE A 260 3.40 5.91 -23.13
C PHE A 260 4.93 5.88 -23.12
N THR A 261 5.53 7.03 -22.84
CA THR A 261 6.98 7.19 -22.84
C THR A 261 7.54 7.01 -21.44
N ARG A 262 8.72 6.39 -21.35
CA ARG A 262 9.55 6.36 -20.14
C ARG A 262 11.00 6.60 -20.49
N LYS A 263 11.73 7.20 -19.56
CA LYS A 263 13.14 7.50 -19.75
C LYS A 263 14.06 6.43 -19.16
N ILE A 264 15.03 5.99 -19.96
CA ILE A 264 16.25 5.35 -19.48
C ILE A 264 17.26 6.46 -19.20
N ILE A 265 17.64 6.59 -17.93
CA ILE A 265 18.54 7.65 -17.46
C ILE A 265 19.98 7.26 -17.77
N SER A 266 20.37 6.03 -17.44
CA SER A 266 21.68 5.51 -17.83
C SER A 266 21.74 3.99 -17.92
N ILE A 267 22.64 3.50 -18.78
CA ILE A 267 23.07 2.11 -18.86
C ILE A 267 24.59 2.07 -18.82
N ARG A 268 25.14 1.26 -17.91
CA ARG A 268 26.59 1.03 -17.81
C ARG A 268 26.89 -0.44 -17.73
N MET A 269 27.76 -0.92 -18.61
CA MET A 269 28.34 -2.25 -18.59
C MET A 269 29.13 -2.43 -17.30
N LYS A 270 28.98 -3.60 -16.68
CA LYS A 270 29.69 -3.97 -15.46
C LYS A 270 30.58 -5.17 -15.66
N LYS A 271 30.09 -6.18 -16.39
CA LYS A 271 30.80 -7.45 -16.56
C LYS A 271 30.35 -8.16 -17.82
N LYS A 272 31.29 -8.85 -18.48
CA LYS A 272 31.03 -9.82 -19.54
C LYS A 272 31.83 -11.09 -19.24
N GLU A 273 31.17 -12.24 -19.23
CA GLU A 273 31.78 -13.55 -19.05
C GLU A 273 31.18 -14.52 -20.07
N GLY A 274 31.94 -14.86 -21.12
CA GLY A 274 31.42 -15.60 -22.26
C GLY A 274 30.21 -14.89 -22.88
N ASN A 275 29.04 -15.55 -22.81
CA ASN A 275 27.77 -15.04 -23.30
C ASN A 275 26.96 -14.27 -22.25
N ARG A 276 27.38 -14.28 -20.98
CA ARG A 276 26.68 -13.61 -19.88
C ARG A 276 27.16 -12.17 -19.77
N ILE A 277 26.21 -11.26 -19.69
CA ILE A 277 26.45 -9.83 -19.70
C ILE A 277 25.66 -9.19 -18.58
N THR A 278 26.32 -8.32 -17.82
CA THR A 278 25.74 -7.59 -16.71
C THR A 278 25.80 -6.09 -16.96
N VAL A 279 24.64 -5.43 -16.93
CA VAL A 279 24.53 -3.97 -17.00
C VAL A 279 23.92 -3.40 -15.74
N GLU A 280 24.35 -2.21 -15.37
CA GLU A 280 23.68 -1.34 -14.41
C GLU A 280 22.74 -0.42 -15.18
N LEU A 281 21.44 -0.51 -14.90
CA LEU A 281 20.37 0.26 -15.51
C LEU A 281 19.79 1.23 -14.47
N VAL A 282 19.70 2.51 -14.81
CA VAL A 282 18.93 3.51 -14.08
C VAL A 282 17.82 4.01 -14.99
N CYS A 283 16.57 3.87 -14.58
CA CYS A 283 15.43 4.19 -15.44
C CYS A 283 14.20 4.62 -14.64
N GLU A 284 13.23 5.21 -15.32
CA GLU A 284 11.92 5.49 -14.76
C GLU A 284 11.11 4.20 -14.54
N GLY A 285 10.15 4.30 -13.63
CA GLY A 285 9.22 3.25 -13.28
C GLY A 285 8.25 2.91 -14.42
N GLY A 286 7.91 1.63 -14.54
CA GLY A 286 6.99 1.13 -15.57
C GLY A 286 7.68 0.49 -16.77
N ILE A 287 9.01 0.52 -16.84
CA ILE A 287 9.78 -0.22 -17.85
C ILE A 287 9.86 -1.69 -17.47
N ASN A 288 9.37 -2.58 -18.33
CA ASN A 288 9.54 -4.02 -18.17
C ASN A 288 10.95 -4.42 -18.63
N ILE A 289 11.86 -4.65 -17.68
CA ILE A 289 13.27 -4.99 -17.95
C ILE A 289 13.40 -6.23 -18.85
N LYS A 290 12.57 -7.26 -18.66
CA LYS A 290 12.64 -8.48 -19.49
C LYS A 290 12.40 -8.16 -20.94
N LYS A 291 11.38 -7.35 -21.23
CA LYS A 291 11.02 -6.92 -22.58
C LYS A 291 12.00 -5.92 -23.16
N LEU A 292 12.55 -5.02 -22.34
CA LEU A 292 13.63 -4.12 -22.76
C LEU A 292 14.86 -4.90 -23.27
N VAL A 293 15.17 -6.05 -22.67
CA VAL A 293 16.26 -6.91 -23.10
C VAL A 293 15.87 -7.77 -24.30
N SER A 294 14.77 -8.53 -24.20
CA SER A 294 14.43 -9.56 -25.20
C SER A 294 13.72 -9.04 -26.45
N GLY A 295 13.09 -7.87 -26.37
CA GLY A 295 12.18 -7.37 -27.41
C GLY A 295 10.90 -8.20 -27.55
N GLU A 296 10.54 -8.99 -26.53
CA GLU A 296 9.35 -9.84 -26.58
C GLU A 296 8.07 -9.03 -26.80
N ASN A 297 7.28 -9.47 -27.79
CA ASN A 297 6.01 -8.88 -28.22
C ASN A 297 6.11 -7.40 -28.64
N GLU A 298 7.32 -6.89 -28.90
CA GLU A 298 7.59 -5.51 -29.34
C GLU A 298 6.94 -4.41 -28.49
N GLN A 299 6.60 -4.71 -27.23
CA GLN A 299 5.91 -3.76 -26.35
C GLN A 299 6.83 -2.68 -25.78
N VAL A 300 8.15 -2.84 -25.92
CA VAL A 300 9.15 -1.88 -25.47
C VAL A 300 10.08 -1.59 -26.63
N GLU A 301 10.06 -0.36 -27.10
CA GLU A 301 10.82 0.08 -28.26
C GLU A 301 11.49 1.43 -27.98
N PRO A 302 12.79 1.59 -28.27
CA PRO A 302 13.75 0.56 -28.72
C PRO A 302 14.11 -0.47 -27.62
N ASN A 303 14.60 -1.65 -28.00
CA ASN A 303 15.07 -2.72 -27.09
C ASN A 303 16.47 -3.25 -27.47
N PHE A 304 17.12 -3.97 -26.54
CA PHE A 304 18.52 -4.42 -26.71
C PHE A 304 18.69 -5.34 -27.92
N ARG A 305 17.76 -6.28 -28.12
CA ARG A 305 17.77 -7.22 -29.26
C ARG A 305 17.83 -6.48 -30.60
N LYS A 306 17.00 -5.46 -30.79
CA LYS A 306 16.96 -4.66 -32.04
C LYS A 306 18.23 -3.82 -32.21
N ILE A 307 18.71 -3.16 -31.16
CA ILE A 307 19.92 -2.32 -31.22
C ILE A 307 21.18 -3.13 -31.48
N LEU A 308 21.31 -4.30 -30.87
CA LEU A 308 22.45 -5.20 -31.08
C LEU A 308 22.34 -6.02 -32.36
N ARG A 309 21.15 -6.15 -32.93
CA ARG A 309 20.81 -7.08 -34.03
C ARG A 309 21.21 -8.54 -33.70
N ILE A 310 21.10 -8.92 -32.42
CA ILE A 310 21.44 -10.26 -31.90
C ILE A 310 20.40 -10.65 -30.85
N LYS A 311 20.08 -11.94 -30.77
CA LYS A 311 19.22 -12.49 -29.71
C LYS A 311 19.77 -12.13 -28.32
N CYS A 312 18.89 -11.59 -27.49
CA CYS A 312 19.17 -11.28 -26.10
C CYS A 312 18.07 -11.93 -25.25
N SER A 313 18.46 -12.60 -24.17
CA SER A 313 17.51 -13.18 -23.21
C SER A 313 17.97 -12.90 -21.79
N VAL A 314 17.06 -12.46 -20.94
CA VAL A 314 17.38 -12.27 -19.52
C VAL A 314 17.74 -13.61 -18.88
N ASP A 315 18.72 -13.61 -17.98
CA ASP A 315 19.12 -14.78 -17.21
C ASP A 315 17.90 -15.35 -16.44
N LYS A 316 17.66 -16.65 -16.56
CA LYS A 316 16.47 -17.31 -15.95
C LYS A 316 16.55 -17.36 -14.43
N GLU A 317 17.75 -17.52 -13.87
CA GLU A 317 17.99 -17.69 -12.45
C GLU A 317 18.28 -16.35 -11.74
N LYS A 318 18.96 -15.43 -12.44
CA LYS A 318 19.42 -14.15 -11.89
C LYS A 318 19.06 -12.98 -12.83
N PRO A 319 17.77 -12.76 -13.13
CA PRO A 319 17.35 -11.85 -14.19
C PRO A 319 17.80 -10.41 -13.97
N PHE A 320 17.50 -9.86 -12.80
CA PHE A 320 17.98 -8.55 -12.38
C PHE A 320 17.84 -8.40 -10.87
N ASP A 321 18.68 -7.57 -10.26
CA ASP A 321 18.61 -7.21 -8.85
C ASP A 321 18.35 -5.71 -8.69
N ILE A 322 17.39 -5.35 -7.86
CA ILE A 322 17.03 -3.97 -7.59
C ILE A 322 17.94 -3.43 -6.50
N HIS A 323 18.65 -2.35 -6.78
CA HIS A 323 19.55 -1.71 -5.83
C HIS A 323 18.86 -0.59 -5.04
N TYR A 324 17.99 0.18 -5.71
CA TYR A 324 17.09 1.11 -5.04
C TYR A 324 15.89 1.44 -5.93
N VAL A 325 14.83 1.90 -5.28
CA VAL A 325 13.70 2.60 -5.89
C VAL A 325 13.48 3.88 -5.10
N LYS A 326 13.49 5.03 -5.78
CA LYS A 326 13.22 6.35 -5.18
C LYS A 326 12.06 7.01 -5.91
N PHE A 327 11.23 7.75 -5.19
CA PHE A 327 10.22 8.59 -5.83
C PHE A 327 10.91 9.65 -6.69
N GLN A 328 10.33 9.99 -7.83
CA GLN A 328 10.71 11.20 -8.53
C GLN A 328 10.27 12.37 -7.65
N GLU A 329 11.20 13.27 -7.36
CA GLU A 329 10.85 14.55 -6.78
C GLU A 329 10.01 15.27 -7.82
N SER A 330 8.73 15.46 -7.51
CA SER A 330 7.89 16.35 -8.30
C SER A 330 8.50 17.74 -8.19
N GLU A 331 8.93 18.34 -9.29
CA GLU A 331 9.32 19.76 -9.36
C GLU A 331 8.22 20.69 -8.78
N LYS A 332 6.99 20.20 -8.63
CA LYS A 332 5.83 20.89 -8.03
C LYS A 332 5.80 20.97 -6.49
N LYS A 333 6.91 20.73 -5.76
CA LYS A 333 6.94 20.90 -4.28
C LYS A 333 7.95 21.92 -3.75
N LEU A 334 8.29 22.91 -4.57
CA LEU A 334 8.97 24.15 -4.12
C LEU A 334 8.10 25.41 -4.29
N LYS A 335 6.82 25.27 -4.65
CA LYS A 335 5.85 26.37 -4.69
C LYS A 335 4.48 25.90 -4.20
N THR A 336 4.31 25.76 -2.88
CA THR A 336 3.07 26.01 -2.12
C THR A 336 3.26 25.69 -0.65
#